data_AF-A0A356U1D0-F1
#
_entry.id   AF-A0A356U1D0-F1
#
_cell.length_a   1.000
_cell.length_b   1.000
_cell.length_c   1.000
_cell.angle_alpha   90.00
_cell.angle_beta   90.00
_cell.angle_gamma   90.00
#
_symmetry.space_group_name_H-M   'P 1'
#
loop_
_entity.id
_entity.type
_entity.pdbx_description
1 polymer ?
#
loop_
_entity_poly.entity_id
_entity_poly.type
_entity_poly.pdbx_seq_one_letter_code
_entity_poly.pdbx_strand_id
1 'polypeptide(L)'
;MYQLFGVQSEQEWKIFLRRSLRRTDDGRFTFQHDPRVLLGAQKYVGDFDLLDKFAGISVPMLLIHGALSGLVTDSHVAEMRAMQPSM
;
A
#
# COMPACT_ATOMS: atom_id res chain seq x y z
N MET A 1 17.54 7.91 3.59
CA MET A 1 16.77 6.76 4.12
C MET A 1 15.31 7.22 4.21
N TYR A 2 14.32 6.43 3.76
CA TYR A 2 12.88 6.77 3.58
C TYR A 2 12.42 7.34 2.21
N GLN A 3 13.18 7.17 1.12
CA GLN A 3 12.76 7.60 -0.21
C GLN A 3 11.52 6.85 -0.77
N LEU A 4 11.15 5.71 -0.18
CA LEU A 4 10.10 4.82 -0.69
C LEU A 4 8.66 5.33 -0.48
N PHE A 5 8.45 6.36 0.34
CA PHE A 5 7.10 6.88 0.64
C PHE A 5 6.70 8.10 -0.20
N GLY A 6 7.57 8.58 -1.09
CA GLY A 6 7.29 9.77 -1.92
C GLY A 6 7.13 11.08 -1.14
N VAL A 7 7.46 11.10 0.16
CA VAL A 7 7.44 12.31 1.00
C VAL A 7 8.74 13.07 0.80
N GLN A 8 8.64 14.32 0.36
CA GLN A 8 9.76 15.11 -0.14
C GLN A 8 10.19 16.24 0.81
N SER A 9 9.39 16.55 1.84
CA SER A 9 9.70 17.64 2.79
C SER A 9 9.44 17.29 4.26
N GLU A 10 10.13 17.99 5.17
CA GLU A 10 9.89 17.88 6.62
C GLU A 10 8.45 18.26 6.98
N GLN A 11 7.86 19.22 6.27
CA GLN A 11 6.49 19.64 6.51
C GLN A 11 5.49 18.55 6.14
N GLU A 12 5.70 17.85 5.02
CA GLU A 12 4.88 16.70 4.65
C GLU A 12 5.03 15.56 5.66
N TRP A 13 6.25 15.29 6.14
CA TRP A 13 6.48 14.32 7.23
C TRP A 13 5.73 14.70 8.51
N LYS A 14 5.75 15.98 8.90
CA LYS A 14 5.01 16.47 10.06
C LYS A 14 3.50 16.28 9.89
N ILE A 15 2.96 16.52 8.69
CA ILE A 15 1.54 16.30 8.39
C ILE A 15 1.21 14.81 8.46
N PHE A 16 2.03 13.95 7.84
CA PHE A 16 1.85 12.51 7.82
C PHE A 16 1.83 11.92 9.24
N LEU A 17 2.84 12.26 10.06
CA LEU A 17 2.95 11.75 11.43
C LEU A 17 1.78 12.22 12.31
N ARG A 18 1.36 13.48 12.19
CA ARG A 18 0.21 14.02 12.95
C ARG A 18 -1.12 13.34 12.61
N ARG A 19 -1.27 12.85 11.38
CA ARG A 19 -2.49 12.17 10.92
C ARG A 19 -2.45 10.65 11.11
N SER A 20 -1.28 10.08 11.33
CA SER A 20 -1.09 8.62 11.42
C SER A 20 -0.92 8.12 12.86
N LEU A 21 -0.45 9.00 13.75
CA LEU A 21 -0.11 8.65 15.13
C LEU A 21 -1.05 9.34 16.14
N ARG A 22 -1.27 8.69 17.27
CA ARG A 22 -1.90 9.25 18.47
C ARG A 22 -0.99 9.08 19.67
N ARG A 23 -1.15 9.96 20.66
CA ARG A 23 -0.47 9.85 21.96
C ARG A 23 -1.22 8.86 22.86
N THR A 24 -0.49 8.04 23.60
CA THR A 24 -1.03 7.13 24.64
C THR A 24 -1.02 7.82 26.00
N ASP A 25 -1.71 7.23 26.98
CA ASP A 25 -1.83 7.80 28.34
C ASP A 25 -0.49 7.86 29.08
N ASP A 26 0.44 6.95 28.76
CA ASP A 26 1.84 6.96 29.24
C ASP A 26 2.74 7.94 28.45
N GLY A 27 2.16 8.74 27.57
CA GLY A 27 2.84 9.79 26.83
C GLY A 27 3.61 9.34 25.60
N ARG A 28 3.61 8.05 25.25
CA ARG A 28 4.21 7.50 24.04
C ARG A 28 3.34 7.76 22.80
N PHE A 29 3.82 7.33 21.63
CA PHE A 29 3.07 7.39 20.38
C PHE A 29 2.78 5.99 19.85
N THR A 30 1.59 5.81 19.28
CA THR A 30 1.17 4.60 18.58
C THR A 30 0.37 4.96 17.33
N PHE A 31 0.16 4.02 16.42
CA PHE A 31 -0.69 4.26 15.26
C PHE A 31 -2.14 4.50 15.69
N GLN A 32 -2.85 5.34 14.94
CA GLN A 32 -4.21 5.74 15.28
C GLN A 32 -5.26 4.65 15.02
N HIS A 33 -4.97 3.66 14.18
CA HIS A 33 -5.89 2.56 13.88
C HIS A 33 -5.99 1.55 15.04
N ASP A 34 -7.07 0.76 15.07
CA ASP A 34 -7.23 -0.34 16.01
C ASP A 34 -6.13 -1.40 15.78
N PRO A 35 -5.27 -1.71 16.78
CA PRO A 35 -4.18 -2.67 16.61
C PRO A 35 -4.66 -4.08 16.24
N ARG A 36 -5.94 -4.40 16.50
CA ARG A 36 -6.52 -5.70 16.14
C ARG A 36 -6.68 -5.89 14.63
N VAL A 37 -6.57 -4.84 13.81
CA VAL A 37 -6.60 -4.93 12.34
C VAL A 37 -5.50 -5.87 11.81
N LEU A 38 -4.39 -6.00 12.53
CA LEU A 38 -3.26 -6.84 12.13
C LEU A 38 -3.44 -8.32 12.50
N LEU A 39 -4.39 -8.67 13.36
CA LEU A 39 -4.59 -10.06 13.83
C LEU A 39 -5.05 -10.99 12.70
N GLY A 40 -5.85 -10.47 11.76
CA GLY A 40 -6.32 -11.24 10.59
C GLY A 40 -5.27 -11.41 9.50
N ALA A 41 -4.34 -10.46 9.37
CA ALA A 41 -3.32 -10.46 8.32
C ALA A 41 -2.34 -11.64 8.45
N GLN A 42 -2.10 -12.11 9.68
CA GLN A 42 -1.23 -13.25 9.95
C GLN A 42 -1.82 -14.60 9.52
N LYS A 43 -3.15 -14.68 9.30
CA LYS A 43 -3.86 -15.93 9.01
C LYS A 43 -3.91 -16.28 7.51
N TYR A 44 -3.74 -15.30 6.62
CA TYR A 44 -3.96 -15.44 5.17
C TYR A 44 -2.69 -15.22 4.33
N VAL A 45 -1.52 -15.64 4.83
CA VAL A 45 -0.20 -15.40 4.20
C VAL A 45 -0.05 -16.06 2.80
N GLY A 46 -1.07 -16.75 2.27
CA GLY A 46 -0.98 -17.48 1.00
C GLY A 46 -2.04 -17.19 -0.05
N ASP A 47 -3.04 -16.34 0.20
CA ASP A 47 -4.14 -16.09 -0.76
C ASP A 47 -4.16 -14.63 -1.22
N PHE A 48 -3.14 -14.26 -1.98
CA PHE A 48 -3.03 -12.97 -2.66
C PHE A 48 -3.16 -13.12 -4.18
N ASP A 49 -3.64 -14.26 -4.67
CA ASP A 49 -3.91 -14.40 -6.09
C ASP A 49 -5.20 -13.63 -6.44
N LEU A 50 -4.99 -12.45 -7.00
CA LEU A 50 -6.05 -11.54 -7.40
C LEU A 50 -6.11 -11.36 -8.92
N LEU A 51 -5.37 -12.18 -9.69
CA LEU A 51 -5.25 -12.00 -11.15
C LEU A 51 -6.60 -12.16 -11.84
N ASP A 52 -7.38 -13.19 -11.48
CA ASP A 52 -8.73 -13.39 -12.02
C ASP A 52 -9.66 -12.20 -11.73
N LYS A 53 -9.55 -11.62 -10.53
CA LYS A 53 -10.35 -10.45 -10.14
C LYS A 53 -9.92 -9.20 -10.90
N PHE A 54 -8.62 -9.03 -11.10
CA PHE A 54 -8.05 -7.94 -11.87
C PHE A 54 -8.45 -8.01 -13.36
N ALA A 55 -8.43 -9.20 -13.97
CA ALA A 55 -8.88 -9.44 -15.33
C ALA A 55 -10.39 -9.14 -15.51
N GLY A 56 -11.19 -9.29 -14.46
CA GLY A 56 -12.62 -8.99 -14.48
C GLY A 56 -12.98 -7.49 -14.43
N ILE A 57 -12.03 -6.58 -14.25
CA ILE A 57 -12.31 -5.15 -14.18
C ILE A 57 -12.65 -4.60 -15.57
N SER A 58 -13.82 -3.98 -15.71
CA SER A 58 -14.35 -3.52 -17.01
C SER A 58 -14.47 -1.99 -17.12
N VAL A 59 -13.93 -1.25 -16.16
CA VAL A 59 -13.97 0.23 -16.13
C VAL A 59 -12.58 0.80 -16.44
N PRO A 60 -12.48 2.07 -16.90
CA PRO A 60 -11.19 2.72 -17.10
C PRO A 60 -10.33 2.66 -15.84
N MET A 61 -9.05 2.33 -16.01
CA MET A 61 -8.13 2.07 -14.92
C MET A 61 -6.85 2.90 -15.09
N LEU A 62 -6.26 3.27 -13.95
CA LEU A 62 -4.91 3.80 -13.87
C LEU A 62 -4.09 2.94 -12.91
N LEU A 63 -2.95 2.42 -13.36
CA LEU A 63 -1.99 1.75 -12.50
C LEU A 63 -0.91 2.73 -12.02
N ILE A 64 -0.83 2.93 -10.70
CA ILE A 64 0.28 3.66 -10.06
C ILE A 64 1.27 2.62 -9.53
N HIS A 65 2.45 2.57 -10.13
CA HIS A 65 3.52 1.66 -9.75
C HIS A 65 4.75 2.44 -9.26
N GLY A 66 5.19 2.14 -8.03
CA GLY A 66 6.45 2.67 -7.53
C GLY A 66 7.62 1.89 -8.09
N ALA A 67 8.57 2.54 -8.77
CA ALA A 67 9.69 1.88 -9.44
C ALA A 67 10.60 1.01 -8.54
N LEU A 68 10.50 1.17 -7.22
CA LEU A 68 11.25 0.40 -6.21
C LEU A 68 10.35 -0.53 -5.39
N SER A 69 9.14 -0.82 -5.87
CA SER A 69 8.19 -1.69 -5.17
C SER A 69 8.66 -3.14 -5.18
N GLY A 70 8.75 -3.74 -3.99
CA GLY A 70 8.99 -5.18 -3.81
C GLY A 70 7.71 -6.02 -3.73
N LEU A 71 6.54 -5.38 -3.68
CA LEU A 71 5.24 -6.06 -3.56
C LEU A 71 4.62 -6.30 -4.94
N VAL A 72 4.47 -5.22 -5.71
CA VAL A 72 4.15 -5.26 -7.14
C VAL A 72 5.45 -4.96 -7.86
N THR A 73 5.98 -5.94 -8.60
CA THR A 73 7.25 -5.81 -9.34
C THR A 73 6.99 -5.50 -10.81
N ASP A 74 8.02 -5.13 -11.57
CA ASP A 74 7.92 -4.91 -13.01
C ASP A 74 7.36 -6.11 -13.78
N SER A 75 7.66 -7.34 -13.33
CA SER A 75 7.10 -8.56 -13.93
C SER A 75 5.58 -8.65 -13.72
N HIS A 76 5.09 -8.32 -12.53
CA HIS A 76 3.66 -8.25 -12.27
C HIS A 76 2.99 -7.16 -13.12
N VAL A 77 3.63 -6.00 -13.27
CA VAL A 77 3.11 -4.91 -14.13
C VAL A 77 3.01 -5.36 -15.60
N ALA A 78 4.00 -6.10 -16.10
CA ALA A 78 3.96 -6.64 -17.46
C ALA A 78 2.80 -7.63 -17.66
N GLU A 79 2.57 -8.52 -16.69
CA GLU A 79 1.44 -9.45 -16.67
C GLU A 79 0.09 -8.72 -16.61
N MET A 80 -0.05 -7.74 -15.72
CA MET A 80 -1.25 -6.91 -15.59
C MET A 80 -1.57 -6.17 -16.90
N ARG A 81 -0.56 -5.60 -17.58
CA ARG A 81 -0.74 -4.95 -18.89
C ARG A 81 -1.15 -5.92 -19.99
N ALA A 82 -0.66 -7.17 -19.95
CA ALA A 82 -1.07 -8.18 -20.91
C ALA A 82 -2.55 -8.58 -20.73
N MET A 83 -3.04 -8.61 -19.49
CA MET A 83 -4.45 -8.89 -19.16
C MET A 83 -5.39 -7.71 -19.44
N GLN A 84 -4.93 -6.48 -19.20
CA GLN A 84 -5.68 -5.24 -19.38
C GLN A 84 -4.94 -4.26 -20.31
N PRO A 85 -4.94 -4.49 -21.64
CA PRO A 85 -4.13 -3.70 -22.57
C PRO A 85 -4.49 -2.22 -22.68
N SER A 86 -5.69 -1.85 -22.21
CA SER A 86 -6.23 -0.48 -22.25
C SER A 86 -6.10 0.29 -20.92
N MET A 87 -5.47 -0.30 -19.90
CA MET A 87 -5.09 0.36 -18.64
C MET A 87 -3.86 1.26 -18.86
#